data_AF-A0A6V7L4E0-F1
#
_entry.id   AF-A0A6V7L4E0-F1
#
_cell.length_a   1.000
_cell.length_b   1.000
_cell.length_c   1.000
_cell.angle_alpha   90.00
_cell.angle_beta   90.00
_cell.angle_gamma   90.00
#
_symmetry.space_group_name_H-M   'P 1'
#
loop_
_entity.id
_entity.type
_entity.pdbx_description
1 polymer ?
#
loop_
_entity_poly.entity_id
_entity_poly.type
_entity_poly.pdbx_seq_one_letter_code
_entity_poly.pdbx_strand_id
1 'polypeptide(L)'
;QSVRDFLHQYELGMLRPDALFTISNDEHAAEVRYLFKLFNSANDFEAFYKTACWARLHLNKGTFFAALYTAIPRRNDTDGIFVPNILELFPHVFFDHKIIEEARKLKVHT
;
A
#
# COMPACT_ATOMS: atom_id res chain seq x y z
N GLN A 1 -7.05 -12.38 16.17
CA GLN A 1 -6.21 -13.39 15.50
C GLN A 1 -5.32 -12.76 14.43
N SER A 2 -5.89 -11.95 13.52
CA SER A 2 -5.19 -11.18 12.47
C SER A 2 -3.90 -10.45 12.92
N VAL A 3 -3.92 -9.77 14.07
CA VAL A 3 -2.74 -9.04 14.59
C VAL A 3 -1.57 -9.99 14.89
N ARG A 4 -1.84 -11.15 15.50
CA ARG A 4 -0.80 -12.13 15.82
C ARG A 4 -0.22 -12.76 14.56
N ASP A 5 -1.09 -13.11 13.62
CA ASP A 5 -0.67 -13.69 12.34
C ASP A 5 0.20 -12.71 11.55
N PHE A 6 -0.16 -11.41 11.54
CA PHE A 6 0.63 -10.36 10.92
C PHE A 6 1.99 -10.19 11.60
N LEU A 7 2.02 -10.10 12.94
CA LEU A 7 3.28 -9.93 13.67
C LEU A 7 4.22 -11.13 13.47
N HIS A 8 3.68 -12.34 13.46
CA HIS A 8 4.47 -13.54 13.17
C HIS A 8 5.09 -13.48 11.77
N GLN A 9 4.31 -13.10 10.75
CA GLN A 9 4.84 -12.92 9.40
C GLN A 9 5.89 -11.80 9.35
N TYR A 10 5.65 -10.69 10.06
CA TYR A 10 6.58 -9.56 10.11
C TYR A 10 7.93 -9.94 10.72
N GLU A 11 7.92 -10.77 11.77
CA GLU A 11 9.13 -11.31 12.41
C GLU A 11 9.91 -12.28 11.50
N LEU A 12 9.20 -13.09 10.70
CA LEU A 12 9.83 -13.96 9.69
C LEU A 12 10.45 -13.17 8.53
N GLY A 13 10.00 -11.93 8.33
CA GLY A 13 10.44 -11.04 7.27
C GLY A 13 9.34 -10.78 6.25
N MET A 14 9.41 -9.58 5.68
CA MET A 14 8.57 -9.13 4.57
C MET A 14 9.43 -8.56 3.47
N LEU A 15 8.84 -8.37 2.30
CA LEU A 15 9.44 -7.74 1.15
C LEU A 15 10.11 -6.43 1.56
N ARG A 16 11.38 -6.28 1.17
CA ARG A 16 12.17 -5.10 1.54
C ARG A 16 11.50 -3.82 1.00
N PRO A 17 11.59 -2.68 1.71
CA PRO A 17 10.92 -1.44 1.32
C PRO A 17 11.26 -0.92 -0.09
N ASP A 18 12.45 -1.25 -0.61
CA ASP A 18 13.00 -0.81 -1.89
C ASP A 18 12.90 -1.87 -3.01
N ALA A 19 12.42 -3.08 -2.70
CA ALA A 19 12.31 -4.16 -3.67
C ALA A 19 11.13 -3.95 -4.64
N LEU A 20 11.23 -4.56 -5.83
CA LEU A 20 10.15 -4.56 -6.81
C LEU A 20 9.00 -5.44 -6.31
N PHE A 21 7.81 -4.85 -6.24
CA PHE A 21 6.57 -5.54 -5.89
C PHE A 21 5.82 -5.97 -7.15
N THR A 22 5.16 -7.12 -7.06
CA THR A 22 4.20 -7.60 -8.06
C THR A 22 3.14 -8.45 -7.36
N ILE A 23 1.86 -8.25 -7.70
CA ILE A 23 0.75 -9.02 -7.12
C ILE A 23 0.69 -10.47 -7.64
N SER A 24 1.34 -10.75 -8.77
CA SER A 24 1.38 -12.10 -9.35
C SER A 24 2.38 -13.03 -8.67
N ASN A 25 3.22 -12.51 -7.77
CA ASN A 25 4.07 -13.33 -6.92
C ASN A 25 3.28 -13.73 -5.65
N ASP A 26 3.25 -15.03 -5.35
CA ASP A 26 2.43 -15.57 -4.26
C ASP A 26 2.85 -15.09 -2.87
N GLU A 27 4.15 -14.89 -2.64
CA GLU A 27 4.69 -14.38 -1.38
C GLU A 27 4.26 -12.93 -1.17
N HIS A 28 4.41 -12.08 -2.20
CA HIS A 28 3.95 -10.70 -2.16
C HIS A 28 2.43 -10.62 -1.96
N ALA A 29 1.67 -11.47 -2.64
CA ALA A 29 0.22 -11.54 -2.45
C ALA A 29 -0.15 -11.99 -1.03
N ALA A 30 0.60 -12.92 -0.43
CA ALA A 30 0.40 -13.33 0.96
C ALA A 30 0.65 -12.17 1.94
N GLU A 31 1.73 -11.42 1.76
CA GLU A 31 2.01 -10.22 2.56
C GLU A 31 0.88 -9.19 2.49
N VAL A 32 0.35 -8.93 1.29
CA VAL A 32 -0.81 -8.05 1.11
C VAL A 32 -2.02 -8.59 1.86
N ARG A 33 -2.28 -9.90 1.83
CA ARG A 33 -3.40 -10.51 2.60
C ARG A 33 -3.22 -10.34 4.11
N TYR A 34 -2.02 -10.50 4.64
CA TYR A 34 -1.76 -10.28 6.07
C TYR A 34 -1.99 -8.83 6.47
N LEU A 35 -1.45 -7.88 5.70
CA LEU A 35 -1.62 -6.45 5.96
C LEU A 35 -3.09 -6.00 5.79
N PHE A 36 -3.78 -6.52 4.77
CA PHE A 36 -5.20 -6.28 4.57
C PHE A 36 -6.04 -6.75 5.77
N LYS A 37 -5.77 -7.96 6.28
CA LYS A 37 -6.44 -8.48 7.48
C LYS A 37 -6.16 -7.61 8.70
N LEU A 38 -4.94 -7.09 8.84
CA LEU A 38 -4.58 -6.16 9.90
C LEU A 38 -5.43 -4.89 9.82
N PHE A 39 -5.48 -4.24 8.65
CA PHE A 39 -6.30 -3.05 8.40
C PHE A 39 -7.79 -3.30 8.66
N ASN A 40 -8.32 -4.42 8.18
CA ASN A 40 -9.74 -4.74 8.35
C ASN A 40 -10.11 -5.12 9.80
N SER A 41 -9.13 -5.48 10.61
CA SER A 41 -9.33 -5.80 12.03
C SER A 41 -9.17 -4.63 12.99
N ALA A 42 -8.81 -3.44 12.49
CA ALA A 42 -8.73 -2.24 13.31
C ALA A 42 -10.13 -1.84 13.80
N ASN A 43 -10.26 -1.60 15.12
CA ASN A 43 -11.54 -1.37 15.81
C ASN A 43 -12.28 -0.12 15.33
N ASP A 44 -11.52 0.93 14.99
CA ASP A 44 -12.02 2.24 14.59
C ASP A 44 -11.09 2.87 13.54
N PHE A 45 -11.53 4.01 13.00
CA PHE A 45 -10.81 4.74 11.98
C PHE A 45 -9.45 5.25 12.49
N GLU A 46 -9.34 5.64 13.76
CA GLU A 46 -8.09 6.15 14.33
C GLU A 46 -7.02 5.05 14.39
N ALA A 47 -7.40 3.86 14.85
CA ALA A 47 -6.54 2.68 14.86
C ALA A 47 -6.15 2.28 13.43
N PHE A 48 -7.11 2.28 12.50
CA PHE A 48 -6.84 2.03 11.08
C PHE A 48 -5.84 3.04 10.51
N TYR A 49 -6.06 4.33 10.73
CA TYR A 49 -5.21 5.41 10.26
C TYR A 49 -3.78 5.30 10.81
N LYS A 50 -3.63 5.11 12.13
CA LYS A 50 -2.30 4.92 12.76
C LYS A 50 -1.59 3.68 12.21
N THR A 51 -2.32 2.58 12.00
CA THR A 51 -1.78 1.37 11.40
C THR A 51 -1.33 1.60 9.97
N ALA A 52 -2.11 2.34 9.18
CA ALA A 52 -1.75 2.72 7.81
C ALA A 52 -0.52 3.63 7.77
N CYS A 53 -0.41 4.62 8.68
CA CYS A 53 0.76 5.47 8.81
C CYS A 53 2.02 4.64 9.13
N TRP A 54 1.93 3.71 10.07
CA TRP A 54 3.04 2.81 10.38
C TRP A 54 3.42 1.95 9.17
N ALA A 55 2.45 1.31 8.51
CA ALA A 55 2.69 0.45 7.35
C ALA A 55 3.32 1.23 6.19
N ARG A 56 2.92 2.49 5.97
CA ARG A 56 3.46 3.37 4.94
C ARG A 56 4.96 3.65 5.09
N LEU A 57 5.44 3.66 6.32
CA LEU A 57 6.84 3.95 6.66
C LEU A 57 7.73 2.70 6.65
N HIS A 58 7.18 1.54 7.02
CA HIS A 58 7.98 0.35 7.30
C HIS A 58 7.88 -0.75 6.25
N LEU A 59 6.82 -0.78 5.45
CA LEU A 59 6.58 -1.84 4.47
C LEU A 59 6.87 -1.39 3.04
N ASN A 60 7.04 -2.36 2.15
CA ASN A 60 7.15 -2.11 0.71
C ASN A 60 5.96 -1.27 0.21
N LYS A 61 6.26 -0.26 -0.62
CA LYS A 61 5.28 0.69 -1.14
C LYS A 61 4.15 0.00 -1.91
N GLY A 62 4.46 -1.04 -2.69
CA GLY A 62 3.49 -1.83 -3.44
C GLY A 62 2.60 -2.67 -2.53
N THR A 63 3.20 -3.38 -1.57
CA THR A 63 2.46 -4.16 -0.55
C THR A 63 1.51 -3.27 0.24
N PHE A 64 2.00 -2.13 0.74
CA PHE A 64 1.19 -1.14 1.45
C PHE A 64 0.03 -0.64 0.57
N PHE A 65 0.33 -0.20 -0.65
CA PHE A 65 -0.67 0.36 -1.54
C PHE A 65 -1.77 -0.66 -1.87
N ALA A 66 -1.39 -1.88 -2.27
CA ALA A 66 -2.35 -2.93 -2.62
C ALA A 66 -3.26 -3.30 -1.43
N ALA A 67 -2.70 -3.38 -0.22
CA ALA A 67 -3.49 -3.67 0.98
C ALA A 67 -4.42 -2.49 1.35
N LEU A 68 -3.94 -1.25 1.27
CA LEU A 68 -4.75 -0.07 1.61
C LEU A 68 -5.89 0.14 0.59
N TYR A 69 -5.56 0.06 -0.70
CA TYR A 69 -6.52 0.22 -1.80
C TYR A 69 -7.64 -0.81 -1.75
N THR A 70 -7.35 -2.01 -1.23
CA THR A 70 -8.36 -3.05 -1.01
C THR A 70 -9.09 -2.91 0.33
N ALA A 71 -8.46 -2.33 1.37
CA ALA A 71 -9.07 -2.14 2.69
C ALA A 71 -10.13 -1.02 2.70
N ILE A 72 -9.85 0.14 2.11
CA ILE A 72 -10.75 1.31 2.12
C ILE A 72 -12.18 0.98 1.65
N PRO A 73 -12.42 0.34 0.49
CA PRO A 73 -13.79 0.07 0.06
C PRO A 73 -14.51 -1.03 0.87
N ARG A 74 -13.82 -1.72 1.79
CA ARG A 74 -14.36 -2.85 2.55
C ARG A 74 -14.69 -2.51 4.00
N ARG A 75 -14.26 -1.34 4.49
CA ARG A 75 -14.54 -0.87 5.84
C ARG A 75 -15.70 0.14 5.81
N ASN A 76 -16.64 -0.02 6.74
CA ASN A 76 -17.82 0.84 6.81
C ASN A 76 -17.48 2.28 7.25
N ASP A 77 -16.44 2.46 8.07
CA ASP A 77 -16.02 3.77 8.58
C ASP A 77 -15.18 4.59 7.60
N THR A 78 -14.88 4.01 6.43
CA THR A 78 -14.23 4.69 5.31
C THR A 78 -15.16 4.88 4.13
N ASP A 79 -16.47 4.67 4.32
CA ASP A 79 -17.46 4.94 3.29
C ASP A 79 -17.47 6.44 2.93
N GLY A 80 -17.57 6.73 1.63
CA GLY A 80 -17.42 8.08 1.09
C GLY A 80 -15.97 8.60 0.98
N ILE A 81 -14.95 7.85 1.42
CA ILE A 81 -13.55 8.22 1.12
C ILE A 81 -13.27 8.01 -0.37
N PHE A 82 -12.90 9.09 -1.05
CA PHE A 82 -12.44 9.02 -2.44
C PHE A 82 -11.06 8.37 -2.51
N VAL A 83 -10.96 7.26 -3.24
CA VAL A 83 -9.68 6.62 -3.55
C VAL A 83 -9.20 7.13 -4.92
N PRO A 84 -8.02 7.76 -5.01
CA PRO A 84 -7.50 8.27 -6.27
C PRO A 84 -7.31 7.18 -7.32
N ASN A 85 -7.32 7.57 -8.59
CA ASN A 85 -7.08 6.63 -9.67
C ASN A 85 -5.63 6.11 -9.62
N ILE A 86 -5.42 4.83 -9.94
CA ILE A 86 -4.10 4.18 -9.92
C ILE A 86 -3.11 4.93 -10.83
N LEU A 87 -3.58 5.49 -11.95
CA LEU A 87 -2.76 6.31 -12.85
C LEU A 87 -2.26 7.63 -12.24
N GLU A 88 -2.96 8.21 -11.26
CA GLU A 88 -2.48 9.37 -10.50
C GLU A 88 -1.42 8.96 -9.48
N LEU A 89 -1.53 7.75 -8.95
CA LEU A 89 -0.65 7.23 -7.89
C LEU A 89 0.64 6.61 -8.45
N PHE A 90 0.57 5.97 -9.62
CA PHE A 90 1.67 5.24 -10.26
C PHE A 90 1.80 5.63 -11.74
N PRO A 91 2.10 6.90 -12.05
CA PRO A 91 2.14 7.38 -13.45
C PRO A 91 3.18 6.64 -14.30
N HIS A 92 4.29 6.20 -13.70
CA HIS A 92 5.36 5.45 -14.37
C HIS A 92 4.92 4.10 -14.93
N VAL A 93 3.77 3.56 -14.51
CA VAL A 93 3.20 2.32 -15.04
C VAL A 93 2.37 2.56 -16.30
N PHE A 94 1.83 3.77 -16.48
CA PHE A 94 0.87 4.10 -17.54
C PHE A 94 1.43 5.03 -18.62
N PHE A 95 2.45 5.83 -18.30
CA PHE A 95 3.05 6.78 -19.22
C PHE A 95 4.47 6.36 -19.61
N ASP A 96 4.86 6.66 -20.86
CA ASP A 96 6.22 6.44 -21.35
C ASP A 96 7.24 7.18 -20.47
N HIS A 97 8.38 6.54 -20.24
CA HIS A 97 9.51 7.12 -19.54
C HIS A 97 9.87 8.52 -20.04
N LYS A 98 9.76 8.80 -21.34
CA LYS A 98 10.01 10.14 -21.91
C LYS A 98 9.11 11.21 -21.29
N ILE A 99 7.81 10.93 -21.16
CA ILE A 99 6.83 11.86 -20.59
C ILE A 99 7.13 12.10 -19.10
N ILE A 100 7.45 11.02 -18.37
CA ILE A 100 7.81 11.11 -16.95
C ILE A 100 9.07 11.95 -16.74
N GLU A 101 10.07 11.80 -17.61
CA GLU A 101 11.33 12.51 -17.49
C GLU A 101 11.19 14.00 -17.81
N GLU A 102 10.40 14.37 -18.82
CA GLU A 102 10.09 15.77 -19.10
C GLU A 102 9.32 16.43 -17.94
N ALA A 103 8.35 15.73 -17.35
CA ALA A 103 7.63 16.23 -16.17
C ALA A 103 8.58 16.45 -14.96
N ARG A 104 9.57 15.57 -14.76
CA ARG A 104 10.58 15.75 -13.71
C ARG A 104 11.47 16.96 -13.94
N LYS A 105 11.92 17.19 -15.17
CA LYS A 105 12.75 18.36 -15.52
C LYS A 105 12.01 19.66 -15.22
N LEU A 106 10.73 19.75 -15.59
CA LEU A 106 9.90 20.93 -15.30
C LEU A 106 9.81 21.23 -13.79
N LYS A 107 9.69 20.18 -12.95
CA LYS A 107 9.66 20.32 -11.49
C LYS A 107 10.97 20.84 -10.89
N VAL A 108 12.12 20.54 -11.49
CA VAL A 108 13.43 21.04 -10.99
C VAL A 108 13.61 22.53 -11.26
N HIS A 109 12.87 23.08 -12.23
CA HIS A 109 12.94 24.49 -12.65
C HIS A 109 11.84 25.39 -12.07
N THR A 110 10.99 24.86 -11.18
CA THR A 110 9.95 25.60 -10.47
C THR A 110 10.21 25.55 -8.97
#